data_AF-A0A2U3K8D0-F1
#
_entry.id   AF-A0A2U3K8D0-F1
#
_cell.length_a   1.000
_cell.length_b   1.000
_cell.length_c   1.000
_cell.angle_alpha   90.00
_cell.angle_beta   90.00
_cell.angle_gamma   90.00
#
_symmetry.space_group_name_H-M   'P 1'
#
loop_
_entity.id
_entity.type
_entity.pdbx_description
1 polymer ?
#
loop_
_entity_poly.entity_id
_entity_poly.type
_entity_poly.pdbx_seq_one_letter_code
_entity_poly.pdbx_strand_id
1 'polypeptide(L)' 'MNLPGRKLLWTDTLDFRSDKANFYYQFRRQLLKNGQVVREKNWQETIPRDHQ' A
#
# COMPACT_ATOMS: atom_id res chain seq x y z
N MET A 1 -3.46 -26.85 9.54
CA MET A 1 -2.91 -27.64 8.40
C MET A 1 -2.56 -26.66 7.28
N ASN A 2 -1.29 -26.45 6.96
CA ASN A 2 -0.86 -25.55 5.89
C ASN A 2 -0.78 -26.34 4.58
N LEU A 3 -1.52 -25.92 3.55
CA LEU A 3 -1.52 -26.59 2.24
C LEU A 3 -0.48 -25.92 1.33
N PRO A 4 0.59 -26.63 0.91
CA PRO A 4 1.60 -26.08 0.02
C PRO A 4 0.95 -25.59 -1.29
N GLY A 5 1.39 -24.44 -1.79
CA GLY A 5 0.92 -23.90 -3.07
C GLY A 5 -0.34 -23.02 -3.01
N ARG A 6 -1.05 -22.99 -1.87
CA ARG A 6 -2.32 -22.27 -1.69
C ARG A 6 -2.24 -21.06 -0.75
N LYS A 7 -1.03 -20.66 -0.34
CA LYS A 7 -0.87 -19.52 0.57
C LYS A 7 -0.99 -18.21 -0.22
N LEU A 8 -2.07 -17.48 0.03
CA LEU A 8 -2.25 -16.09 -0.35
C LEU A 8 -1.97 -15.20 0.86
N LEU A 9 -1.18 -14.14 0.65
CA LEU A 9 -0.86 -13.16 1.68
C LEU A 9 -1.05 -11.77 1.10
N TRP A 10 -1.85 -10.94 1.76
CA TRP A 10 -1.86 -9.51 1.50
C TRP A 10 -0.77 -8.84 2.33
N THR A 11 0.00 -7.96 1.70
CA THR A 11 0.92 -7.05 2.38
C THR A 11 0.66 -5.63 1.91
N ASP A 12 0.90 -4.67 2.79
CA ASP A 12 0.75 -3.27 2.47
C ASP A 12 1.85 -2.41 3.12
N THR A 13 2.07 -1.24 2.52
CA THR A 13 2.98 -0.23 3.02
C THR A 13 2.34 1.13 2.82
N LEU A 14 2.34 1.92 3.88
CA LEU A 14 1.85 3.30 3.91
C LEU A 14 3.01 4.21 4.25
N ASP A 15 3.31 5.15 3.35
CA ASP A 15 4.13 6.32 3.65
C ASP A 15 3.21 7.54 3.68
N PHE A 16 3.25 8.25 4.79
CA PHE A 16 2.47 9.45 5.00
C PHE A 16 3.37 10.55 5.56
N ARG A 17 3.46 11.64 4.81
CA ARG A 17 4.24 12.82 5.19
C ARG A 17 3.47 14.09 4.87
N SER A 18 3.86 15.21 5.46
CA SER A 18 3.21 16.50 5.22
C SER A 18 4.22 17.63 5.21
N ASP A 19 3.80 18.75 4.62
CA ASP A 19 4.44 20.04 4.76
C ASP A 19 3.40 21.12 5.12
N LYS A 20 3.78 22.40 4.95
CA LYS A 20 2.90 23.54 5.24
C LYS A 20 1.69 23.62 4.30
N ALA A 21 1.81 23.10 3.07
CA ALA A 21 0.80 23.25 2.04
C ALA A 21 0.02 21.96 1.78
N ASN A 22 0.63 20.78 1.99
CA ASN A 22 0.05 19.51 1.55
C ASN A 22 0.28 18.35 2.52
N PHE A 23 -0.59 17.35 2.40
CA PHE A 23 -0.33 15.97 2.77
C PHE A 23 0.07 15.16 1.55
N TYR A 24 1.03 14.26 1.73
CA TYR A 24 1.49 13.33 0.71
C TYR A 24 1.16 11.91 1.18
N TYR A 25 0.29 11.24 0.43
CA TYR A 25 -0.13 9.88 0.68
C TYR A 25 0.46 8.96 -0.37
N GLN A 26 1.21 7.95 0.06
CA GLN A 26 1.68 6.87 -0.79
C GLN A 26 1.31 5.53 -0.16
N PHE A 27 0.52 4.76 -0.89
CA PHE A 27 0.07 3.45 -0.44
C PHE A 27 0.36 2.40 -1.49
N ARG A 28 0.98 1.30 -1.06
CA ARG A 28 1.25 0.13 -1.89
C ARG A 28 0.57 -1.07 -1.25
N ARG A 29 -0.20 -1.81 -2.04
CA ARG A 29 -0.79 -3.09 -1.64
C ARG A 29 -0.35 -4.19 -2.60
N GLN A 30 0.13 -5.30 -2.06
CA GLN A 30 0.56 -6.47 -2.80
C GLN A 30 -0.19 -7.73 -2.35
N LEU A 31 -0.53 -8.59 -3.31
CA LEU A 31 -0.96 -9.96 -3.05
C LEU A 31 0.20 -10.89 -3.41
N LEU A 32 0.64 -11.69 -2.45
CA LEU A 32 1.67 -12.69 -2.63
C LEU A 32 1.02 -14.07 -2.70
N LYS A 33 1.37 -14.85 -3.71
CA LYS A 33 1.10 -16.30 -3.79
C LYS A 33 2.41 -17.03 -3.52
N ASN A 34 2.46 -17.78 -2.42
CA ASN A 34 3.66 -18.52 -2.02
C ASN A 34 4.94 -17.65 -1.96
N GLY A 35 4.81 -16.42 -1.46
CA GLY A 35 5.93 -15.47 -1.33
C GLY A 35 6.25 -14.66 -2.60
N GLN A 36 5.63 -14.95 -3.74
CA GLN A 36 5.79 -14.18 -4.97
C GLN A 36 4.62 -13.22 -5.17
N VAL A 37 4.91 -11.95 -5.50
CA VAL A 37 3.86 -10.96 -5.80
C VAL A 37 3.15 -11.35 -7.10
N VAL A 38 1.83 -11.52 -7.02
CA VAL A 38 0.96 -11.84 -8.17
C VAL A 38 0.02 -10.69 -8.52
N ARG A 39 -0.16 -9.72 -7.63
CA ARG A 39 -0.91 -8.49 -7.90
C ARG A 39 -0.33 -7.36 -7.07
N GLU A 40 -0.27 -6.17 -7.65
CA GLU A 40 0.11 -4.95 -6.97
C GLU A 40 -0.86 -3.82 -7.35
N LYS A 41 -1.13 -2.93 -6.42
CA LYS A 41 -1.75 -1.63 -6.70
C LYS A 41 -1.05 -0.56 -5.86
N ASN A 42 -0.76 0.56 -6.52
CA ASN A 42 -0.16 1.73 -5.91
C ASN A 42 -1.15 2.90 -6.00
N TRP A 43 -1.18 3.71 -4.96
CA TRP A 43 -1.90 4.97 -4.90
C TRP A 43 -0.92 6.05 -4.48
N GLN A 44 -0.99 7.19 -5.13
CA GLN A 44 -0.22 8.36 -4.78
C GLN A 44 -1.12 9.58 -4.92
N GLU A 45 -1.28 10.30 -3.81
CA GLU A 45 -2.13 11.48 -3.74
C GLU A 45 -1.40 12.61 -3.03
N THR A 46 -1.65 13.83 -3.50
CA THR A 46 -1.26 15.06 -2.81
C THR A 46 -2.55 15.78 -2.44
N ILE A 47 -2.75 16.00 -1.15
CA ILE A 47 -3.99 16.55 -0.60
C ILE A 47 -3.64 17.94 -0.04
N PRO A 48 -4.16 19.02 -0.65
CA PRO A 48 -3.95 20.37 -0.16
C PRO A 48 -4.51 20.60 1.26
N ARG A 49 -3.88 21.50 2.03
CA ARG A 49 -4.27 21.85 3.42
C ARG A 49 -5.21 23.06 3.46
N ASP A 50 -6.29 23.01 2.71
CA ASP A 50 -7.17 24.17 2.45
C ASP A 50 -8.12 24.47 3.61
N HIS A 51 -8.21 23.54 4.57
CA HIS A 51 -9.26 23.49 5.60
C HIS A 51 -8.73 23.08 6.99
N GLN A 52 -7.43 23.26 7.26
CA GLN A 52 -6.81 23.00 8.57
C GLN A 52 -6.10 24.24 9.12
#